data_AF-A0AAF1C4S0-F1
#
_entry.id   AF-A0AAF1C4S0-F1
#
_cell.length_a   1.000
_cell.length_b   1.000
_cell.length_c   1.000
_cell.angle_alpha   90.00
_cell.angle_beta   90.00
_cell.angle_gamma   90.00
#
_symmetry.space_group_name_H-M   'P 1'
#
loop_
_entity.id
_entity.type
_entity.pdbx_description
1 polymer ?
#
loop_
_entity_poly.entity_id
_entity_poly.type
_entity_poly.pdbx_seq_one_letter_code
_entity_poly.pdbx_strand_id
1 'polypeptide(L)'
;MTYTTEELIHFLELELRATWGGKRLIFNAEEKLDNPVVAKAVDLEKMSRVFVFRDFRQQIHEYQQKHQVSGVVWRKVTFKGQTISFPEIHNQLIPIEGDKEILIDAKFSVIEFWQKVTEGLKYYLSGDRTSPITESILEELYQEAQWAEIDAGKEEVYLGLCWGNPKEYIYKWAKPESGFHRIIAAENTPSTINI
;
A
#
# COMPACT_ATOMS: atom_id res chain seq x y z
N MET A 1 -19.57 -4.64 18.42
CA MET A 1 -19.30 -3.55 17.46
C MET A 1 -18.11 -4.00 16.62
N THR A 2 -18.08 -3.67 15.33
CA THR A 2 -17.01 -4.09 14.42
C THR A 2 -16.08 -2.90 14.19
N TYR A 3 -14.78 -3.04 14.47
CA TYR A 3 -13.77 -2.03 14.13
C TYR A 3 -13.67 -1.79 12.62
N THR A 4 -13.45 -0.53 12.27
CA THR A 4 -13.23 -0.02 10.90
C THR A 4 -11.77 -0.14 10.48
N THR A 5 -11.50 0.00 9.18
CA THR A 5 -10.16 0.02 8.61
C THR A 5 -9.27 1.07 9.26
N GLU A 6 -9.80 2.28 9.48
CA GLU A 6 -9.12 3.40 10.13
C GLU A 6 -8.77 3.09 11.59
N GLU A 7 -9.67 2.43 12.33
CA GLU A 7 -9.40 2.01 13.70
C GLU A 7 -8.31 0.93 13.77
N LEU A 8 -8.32 -0.04 12.84
CA LEU A 8 -7.28 -1.07 12.77
C LEU A 8 -5.91 -0.47 12.46
N ILE A 9 -5.84 0.50 11.53
CA ILE A 9 -4.62 1.25 11.24
C ILE A 9 -4.15 2.01 12.48
N HIS A 10 -5.07 2.69 13.16
CA HIS A 10 -4.76 3.42 14.39
C HIS A 10 -4.15 2.50 15.46
N PHE A 11 -4.72 1.31 15.66
CA PHE A 11 -4.17 0.33 16.61
C PHE A 11 -2.76 -0.14 16.22
N LEU A 12 -2.52 -0.40 14.93
CA LEU A 12 -1.20 -0.78 14.43
C LEU A 12 -0.17 0.35 14.64
N GLU A 13 -0.55 1.60 14.41
CA GLU A 13 0.33 2.74 14.66
C GLU A 13 0.66 2.91 16.14
N LEU A 14 -0.32 2.76 17.03
CA LEU A 14 -0.10 2.83 18.47
C LEU A 14 0.88 1.75 18.94
N GLU A 15 0.72 0.52 18.48
CA GLU A 15 1.61 -0.59 18.84
C GLU A 15 3.03 -0.40 18.27
N LEU A 16 3.14 0.10 17.03
CA LEU A 16 4.43 0.41 16.42
C LEU A 16 5.17 1.51 17.20
N ARG A 17 4.46 2.57 17.62
CA ARG A 17 5.04 3.64 18.45
C ARG A 17 5.46 3.12 19.83
N ALA A 18 4.66 2.25 20.44
CA ALA A 18 4.96 1.64 21.73
C ALA A 18 6.23 0.76 21.68
N THR A 19 6.44 0.05 20.57
CA THR A 19 7.64 -0.80 20.37
C THR A 19 8.90 0.00 20.06
N TRP A 20 8.80 1.13 19.35
CA TRP A 20 9.93 2.02 19.04
C TRP A 20 10.31 2.98 20.18
N GLY A 21 9.35 3.42 20.99
CA GLY A 21 9.55 4.52 21.94
C GLY A 21 10.43 4.23 23.15
N GLY A 22 10.69 2.97 23.53
CA GLY A 22 11.48 2.61 24.73
C GLY A 22 10.89 3.06 26.08
N LYS A 23 9.96 4.03 26.07
CA LYS A 23 9.08 4.42 27.16
C LYS A 23 7.78 3.64 26.97
N ARG A 24 7.48 2.77 27.93
CA ARG A 24 6.10 2.39 28.20
C ARG A 24 5.30 3.70 28.32
N LEU A 25 4.52 4.06 27.31
CA LEU A 25 3.25 4.70 27.59
C LEU A 25 2.45 3.60 28.28
N ILE A 26 2.57 3.56 29.60
CA ILE A 26 1.57 2.90 30.42
C ILE A 26 0.34 3.74 30.15
N PHE A 27 -0.44 3.36 29.14
CA PHE A 27 -1.83 3.76 29.03
C PHE A 27 -2.43 3.42 30.39
N ASN A 28 -2.86 4.45 31.11
CA ASN A 28 -3.43 4.32 32.43
C ASN A 28 -4.46 3.19 32.39
N ALA A 29 -4.31 2.24 33.32
CA ALA A 29 -5.01 0.96 33.32
C ALA A 29 -6.54 1.07 33.41
N GLU A 30 -7.08 2.28 33.51
CA GLU A 30 -8.51 2.56 33.65
C GLU A 30 -9.25 2.63 32.30
N GLU A 31 -8.57 2.89 31.16
CA GLU A 31 -9.19 2.86 29.82
C GLU A 31 -9.20 1.46 29.18
N LYS A 32 -8.63 0.45 29.84
CA LYS A 32 -8.52 -0.93 29.32
C LYS A 32 -9.78 -1.79 29.54
N LEU A 33 -10.79 -1.28 30.23
CA LEU A 33 -12.02 -2.02 30.50
C LEU A 33 -13.02 -1.89 29.33
N ASP A 34 -12.71 -2.55 28.20
CA ASP A 34 -13.74 -3.18 27.33
C ASP A 34 -13.20 -3.89 26.07
N ASN A 35 -11.88 -4.03 25.89
CA ASN A 35 -11.33 -4.65 24.67
C ASN A 35 -10.60 -5.98 24.94
N PRO A 36 -11.23 -7.14 24.67
CA PRO A 36 -10.62 -8.47 24.90
C PRO A 36 -9.39 -8.75 24.03
N VAL A 37 -9.12 -7.95 22.99
CA VAL A 37 -7.91 -8.04 22.16
C VAL A 37 -6.68 -7.52 22.93
N VAL A 38 -6.86 -6.51 23.80
CA VAL A 38 -5.75 -5.86 24.53
C VAL A 38 -5.34 -6.65 25.77
N ALA A 39 -6.24 -7.45 26.35
CA ALA A 39 -6.00 -8.20 27.59
C ALA A 39 -4.96 -9.32 27.42
N LYS A 40 -4.79 -9.88 26.21
CA LYS A 40 -3.82 -10.96 25.95
C LYS A 40 -2.38 -10.48 25.76
N ALA A 41 -2.13 -9.18 25.60
CA ALA A 41 -0.79 -8.64 25.36
C ALA A 41 0.12 -8.63 26.60
N VAL A 42 -0.38 -9.01 27.78
CA VAL A 42 0.32 -8.87 29.07
C VAL A 42 1.30 -10.02 29.34
N ASP A 43 1.23 -11.14 28.62
CA ASP A 43 2.01 -12.36 28.95
C ASP A 43 3.38 -12.47 28.21
N LEU A 44 3.89 -11.37 27.67
CA LEU A 44 5.00 -11.34 26.69
C LEU A 44 6.35 -10.83 27.24
N GLU A 45 6.64 -10.97 28.53
CA GLU A 45 7.87 -10.44 29.16
C GLU A 45 9.21 -11.02 28.62
N LYS A 46 9.20 -11.97 27.66
CA LYS A 46 10.41 -12.60 27.12
C LYS A 46 10.58 -12.56 25.60
N MET A 47 9.70 -11.90 24.84
CA MET A 47 9.81 -11.84 23.38
C MET A 47 10.45 -10.54 22.90
N SER A 48 11.33 -10.62 21.88
CA SER A 48 11.91 -9.42 21.27
C SER A 48 10.79 -8.54 20.69
N ARG A 49 10.94 -7.21 20.76
CA ARG A 49 9.90 -6.24 20.37
C ARG A 49 9.38 -6.45 18.93
N VAL A 50 10.23 -6.97 18.05
CA VAL A 50 9.88 -7.33 16.67
C VAL A 50 8.87 -8.48 16.63
N PHE A 51 8.99 -9.47 17.51
CA PHE A 51 8.04 -10.57 17.60
C PHE A 51 6.68 -10.11 18.14
N VAL A 52 6.66 -9.19 19.10
CA VAL A 52 5.43 -8.62 19.67
C VAL A 52 4.62 -7.88 18.60
N PHE A 53 5.25 -6.96 17.87
CA PHE A 53 4.56 -6.24 16.81
C PHE A 53 4.08 -7.15 15.67
N ARG A 54 4.88 -8.16 15.30
CA ARG A 54 4.50 -9.13 14.26
C ARG A 54 3.29 -9.96 14.68
N ASP A 55 3.26 -10.42 15.93
CA ASP A 55 2.12 -11.17 16.48
C ASP A 55 0.87 -10.30 16.53
N PHE A 56 0.99 -9.06 17.00
CA PHE A 56 -0.13 -8.11 17.00
C PHE A 56 -0.68 -7.85 15.59
N ARG A 57 0.20 -7.63 14.60
CA ARG A 57 -0.21 -7.45 13.20
C ARG A 57 -0.95 -8.68 12.67
N GLN A 58 -0.51 -9.89 13.03
CA GLN A 58 -1.19 -11.13 12.65
C GLN A 58 -2.61 -11.20 13.25
N GLN A 59 -2.79 -10.79 14.51
CA GLN A 59 -4.11 -10.72 15.14
C GLN A 59 -5.05 -9.73 14.42
N ILE A 60 -4.52 -8.59 13.97
CA ILE A 60 -5.29 -7.62 13.14
C ILE A 60 -5.70 -8.25 11.81
N HIS A 61 -4.81 -9.00 11.15
CA HIS A 61 -5.13 -9.70 9.88
C HIS A 61 -6.19 -10.79 10.06
N GLU A 62 -6.15 -11.53 11.16
CA GLU A 62 -7.19 -12.51 11.52
C GLU A 62 -8.53 -11.83 11.78
N TYR A 63 -8.51 -10.68 12.45
CA TYR A 63 -9.70 -9.87 12.67
C TYR A 63 -10.29 -9.37 11.34
N GLN A 64 -9.47 -8.84 10.43
CA GLN A 64 -9.90 -8.40 9.10
C GLN A 64 -10.66 -9.49 8.36
N GLN A 65 -10.09 -10.70 8.30
CA GLN A 65 -10.71 -11.84 7.61
C GLN A 65 -12.01 -12.28 8.29
N LYS A 66 -12.00 -12.40 9.62
CA LYS A 66 -13.16 -12.85 10.39
C LYS A 66 -14.35 -11.89 10.26
N HIS A 67 -14.08 -10.60 10.22
CA HIS A 67 -15.09 -9.55 10.24
C HIS A 67 -15.31 -8.87 8.88
N GLN A 68 -14.63 -9.33 7.83
CA GLN A 68 -14.67 -8.75 6.48
C GLN A 68 -14.38 -7.24 6.49
N VAL A 69 -13.34 -6.83 7.23
CA VAL A 69 -12.89 -5.45 7.26
C VAL A 69 -11.83 -5.22 6.18
N SER A 70 -12.20 -4.40 5.21
CA SER A 70 -11.38 -4.08 4.03
C SER A 70 -9.98 -3.59 4.40
N GLY A 71 -8.98 -4.03 3.66
CA GLY A 71 -7.62 -3.47 3.72
C GLY A 71 -7.43 -2.23 2.85
N VAL A 72 -8.45 -1.85 2.07
CA VAL A 72 -8.40 -0.74 1.12
C VAL A 72 -8.51 0.59 1.86
N VAL A 73 -7.65 1.52 1.48
CA VAL A 73 -7.70 2.93 1.90
C VAL A 73 -7.73 3.83 0.68
N TRP A 74 -8.37 4.99 0.79
CA TRP A 74 -8.39 6.00 -0.26
C TRP A 74 -7.23 6.98 -0.08
N ARG A 75 -6.21 6.84 -0.91
CA ARG A 75 -5.06 7.74 -0.93
C ARG A 75 -5.28 8.88 -1.90
N LYS A 76 -4.86 10.08 -1.50
CA LYS A 76 -4.82 11.26 -2.38
C LYS A 76 -3.40 11.52 -2.84
N VAL A 77 -3.22 11.67 -4.14
CA VAL A 77 -1.94 12.06 -4.76
C VAL A 77 -2.15 13.33 -5.55
N THR A 78 -1.23 14.27 -5.41
CA THR A 78 -1.24 15.56 -6.13
C THR A 78 0.04 15.72 -6.92
N PHE A 79 -0.08 16.01 -8.22
CA PHE A 79 1.05 16.27 -9.10
C PHE A 79 0.69 17.38 -10.10
N LYS A 80 1.60 18.34 -10.31
CA LYS A 80 1.38 19.51 -11.19
C LYS A 80 0.03 20.23 -10.96
N GLY A 81 -0.39 20.33 -9.70
CA GLY A 81 -1.66 21.00 -9.32
C GLY A 81 -2.93 20.19 -9.56
N GLN A 82 -2.83 18.97 -10.08
CA GLN A 82 -3.96 18.06 -10.24
C GLN A 82 -3.93 17.00 -9.13
N THR A 83 -5.10 16.63 -8.63
CA THR A 83 -5.25 15.66 -7.54
C THR A 83 -6.17 14.52 -7.96
N ILE A 84 -5.78 13.30 -7.62
CA ILE A 84 -6.63 12.10 -7.70
C ILE A 84 -6.77 11.48 -6.32
N SER A 85 -7.94 10.89 -6.06
CA SER A 85 -8.16 9.97 -4.95
C SER A 85 -8.37 8.58 -5.53
N PHE A 86 -7.57 7.60 -5.13
CA PHE A 86 -7.63 6.23 -5.65
C PHE A 86 -7.50 5.21 -4.50
N PRO A 87 -8.03 3.98 -4.67
CA PRO A 87 -7.93 2.95 -3.65
C PRO A 87 -6.57 2.27 -3.73
N GLU A 88 -5.95 2.01 -2.58
CA GLU A 88 -4.76 1.18 -2.44
C GLU A 88 -4.90 0.29 -1.21
N ILE A 89 -4.15 -0.82 -1.16
CA ILE A 89 -4.08 -1.64 0.07
C ILE A 89 -3.13 -0.98 1.05
N HIS A 90 -3.58 -0.71 2.27
CA HIS A 90 -2.72 -0.14 3.30
C HIS A 90 -1.56 -1.11 3.61
N ASN A 91 -0.33 -0.60 3.62
CA ASN A 91 0.90 -1.39 3.75
C ASN A 91 1.00 -2.27 5.01
N GLN A 92 0.22 -1.96 6.07
CA GLN A 92 0.16 -2.74 7.30
C GLN A 92 -1.03 -3.70 7.37
N LEU A 93 -2.04 -3.55 6.52
CA LEU A 93 -3.20 -4.43 6.45
C LEU A 93 -3.01 -5.51 5.37
N ILE A 94 -4.00 -6.39 5.24
CA ILE A 94 -4.11 -7.33 4.11
C ILE A 94 -5.38 -7.04 3.31
N PRO A 95 -5.39 -7.35 2.00
CA PRO A 95 -6.63 -7.38 1.25
C PRO A 95 -7.51 -8.54 1.75
N ILE A 96 -8.83 -8.34 1.71
CA ILE A 96 -9.83 -9.39 1.91
C ILE A 96 -10.59 -9.67 0.60
N GLU A 97 -11.55 -10.60 0.65
CA GLU A 97 -12.43 -10.89 -0.48
C GLU A 97 -13.22 -9.62 -0.89
N GLY A 98 -13.27 -9.32 -2.19
CA GLY A 98 -13.91 -8.11 -2.71
C GLY A 98 -12.98 -6.89 -2.85
N ASP A 99 -11.86 -6.84 -2.13
CA ASP A 99 -10.95 -5.68 -2.18
C ASP A 99 -10.26 -5.55 -3.55
N LYS A 100 -9.98 -6.68 -4.22
CA LYS A 100 -9.32 -6.69 -5.52
C LYS A 100 -10.19 -6.03 -6.59
N GLU A 101 -11.50 -6.28 -6.54
CA GLU A 101 -12.48 -5.72 -7.47
C GLU A 101 -12.51 -4.19 -7.36
N ILE A 102 -12.40 -3.64 -6.15
CA ILE A 102 -12.29 -2.19 -5.91
C ILE A 102 -11.05 -1.60 -6.62
N LEU A 103 -9.90 -2.29 -6.56
CA LEU A 103 -8.67 -1.86 -7.24
C LEU A 103 -8.82 -1.92 -8.77
N ILE A 104 -9.45 -2.99 -9.29
CA ILE A 104 -9.69 -3.16 -10.72
C ILE A 104 -10.61 -2.05 -11.25
N ASP A 105 -11.70 -1.76 -10.54
CA ASP A 105 -12.69 -0.74 -10.94
C ASP A 105 -12.06 0.67 -11.00
N ALA A 106 -11.07 0.94 -10.15
CA ALA A 106 -10.36 2.21 -10.14
C ALA A 106 -9.28 2.33 -11.23
N LYS A 107 -8.82 1.22 -11.83
CA LYS A 107 -7.70 1.17 -12.79
C LYS A 107 -7.80 2.27 -13.85
N PHE A 108 -8.97 2.38 -14.49
CA PHE A 108 -9.17 3.31 -15.59
C PHE A 108 -8.96 4.77 -15.16
N SER A 109 -9.52 5.16 -14.01
CA SER A 109 -9.36 6.52 -13.47
C SER A 109 -7.90 6.88 -13.15
N VAL A 110 -7.13 5.90 -12.66
CA VAL A 110 -5.70 6.08 -12.36
C VAL A 110 -4.90 6.25 -13.64
N ILE A 111 -5.18 5.44 -14.67
CA ILE A 111 -4.52 5.55 -15.99
C ILE A 111 -4.87 6.87 -16.67
N GLU A 112 -6.13 7.31 -16.66
CA GLU A 112 -6.52 8.61 -17.24
C GLU A 112 -5.81 9.77 -16.55
N PHE A 113 -5.75 9.75 -15.20
CA PHE A 113 -5.01 10.76 -14.46
C PHE A 113 -3.52 10.74 -14.82
N TRP A 114 -2.91 9.55 -14.85
CA TRP A 114 -1.52 9.38 -15.27
C TRP A 114 -1.26 10.00 -16.63
N GLN A 115 -2.02 9.62 -17.66
CA GLN A 115 -1.85 10.12 -19.03
C GLN A 115 -1.95 11.65 -19.07
N LYS A 116 -2.93 12.22 -18.35
CA LYS A 116 -3.15 13.68 -18.29
C LYS A 116 -2.00 14.43 -17.63
N VAL A 117 -1.42 13.92 -16.55
CA VAL A 117 -0.36 14.63 -15.81
C VAL A 117 1.04 14.37 -16.36
N THR A 118 1.19 13.39 -17.25
CA THR A 118 2.46 12.99 -17.87
C THR A 118 2.58 13.39 -19.34
N GLU A 119 1.62 14.16 -19.86
CA GLU A 119 1.69 14.70 -21.22
C GLU A 119 3.01 15.44 -21.46
N GLY A 120 3.73 15.04 -22.52
CA GLY A 120 5.04 15.60 -22.89
C GLY A 120 6.23 15.06 -22.08
N LEU A 121 6.04 14.14 -21.13
CA LEU A 121 7.13 13.49 -20.40
C LEU A 121 7.65 12.25 -21.14
N LYS A 122 8.85 11.80 -20.74
CA LYS A 122 9.41 10.52 -21.18
C LYS A 122 9.12 9.46 -20.13
N TYR A 123 8.79 8.26 -20.60
CA TYR A 123 8.48 7.11 -19.76
C TYR A 123 9.67 6.16 -19.67
N TYR A 124 9.95 5.66 -18.48
CA TYR A 124 11.04 4.72 -18.22
C TYR A 124 10.54 3.57 -17.36
N LEU A 125 11.10 2.38 -17.55
CA LEU A 125 10.87 1.28 -16.61
C LEU A 125 11.78 1.46 -15.41
N SER A 126 11.30 1.14 -14.21
CA SER A 126 12.15 1.23 -13.01
C SER A 126 13.38 0.32 -13.07
N GLY A 127 13.34 -0.76 -13.88
CA GLY A 127 14.48 -1.65 -14.12
C GLY A 127 15.46 -1.14 -15.19
N ASP A 128 15.05 -0.22 -16.07
CA ASP A 128 15.90 0.45 -17.06
C ASP A 128 15.52 1.93 -17.15
N ARG A 129 16.31 2.76 -16.46
CA ARG A 129 16.12 4.22 -16.39
C ARG A 129 16.88 4.97 -17.48
N THR A 130 17.61 4.26 -18.35
CA THR A 130 18.44 4.88 -19.38
C THR A 130 17.71 4.97 -20.71
N SER A 131 16.90 3.96 -21.02
CA SER A 131 16.14 3.87 -22.27
C SER A 131 14.67 4.23 -22.03
N PRO A 132 14.14 5.30 -22.65
CA PRO A 132 12.73 5.56 -22.58
C PRO A 132 11.94 4.48 -23.35
N ILE A 133 10.78 4.10 -22.82
CA ILE A 133 9.86 3.17 -23.49
C ILE A 133 8.96 3.93 -24.48
N THR A 134 8.53 3.23 -25.52
CA THR A 134 7.63 3.77 -26.54
C THR A 134 6.17 3.72 -26.06
N GLU A 135 5.30 4.50 -26.69
CA GLU A 135 3.86 4.46 -26.43
C GLU A 135 3.26 3.06 -26.68
N SER A 136 3.78 2.32 -27.67
CA SER A 136 3.33 0.94 -27.94
C SER A 136 3.61 0.01 -26.76
N ILE A 137 4.80 0.09 -26.16
CA ILE A 137 5.15 -0.70 -24.97
C ILE A 137 4.27 -0.28 -23.79
N LEU A 138 4.03 1.03 -23.65
CA LEU A 138 3.19 1.57 -22.58
C LEU A 138 1.75 1.04 -22.68
N GLU A 139 1.19 0.98 -23.88
CA GLU A 139 -0.15 0.44 -24.13
C GLU A 139 -0.23 -1.07 -23.83
N GLU A 140 0.78 -1.86 -24.23
CA GLU A 140 0.86 -3.28 -23.87
C GLU A 140 0.82 -3.48 -22.35
N LEU A 141 1.60 -2.69 -21.60
CA LEU A 141 1.63 -2.74 -20.14
C LEU A 141 0.27 -2.35 -19.52
N TYR A 142 -0.45 -1.40 -20.11
CA TYR A 142 -1.80 -1.06 -19.66
C TYR A 142 -2.77 -2.21 -19.85
N GLN A 143 -2.68 -2.97 -20.94
CA GLN A 143 -3.56 -4.11 -21.20
C GLN A 143 -3.25 -5.30 -20.28
N GLU A 144 -1.97 -5.54 -19.97
CA GLU A 144 -1.55 -6.62 -19.06
C GLU A 144 -1.95 -6.39 -17.59
N ALA A 145 -2.02 -5.13 -17.17
CA ALA A 145 -2.32 -4.77 -15.79
C ALA A 145 -3.78 -5.09 -15.41
N GLN A 146 -4.00 -5.58 -14.18
CA GLN A 146 -5.34 -5.74 -13.62
C GLN A 146 -5.78 -4.51 -12.82
N TRP A 147 -4.85 -3.88 -12.10
CA TRP A 147 -5.08 -2.59 -11.43
C TRP A 147 -3.88 -1.68 -11.57
N ALA A 148 -4.05 -0.41 -11.17
CA ALA A 148 -3.00 0.60 -11.24
C ALA A 148 -2.88 1.35 -9.92
N GLU A 149 -1.64 1.65 -9.55
CA GLU A 149 -1.26 2.45 -8.38
C GLU A 149 -0.44 3.65 -8.86
N ILE A 150 -0.56 4.79 -8.19
CA ILE A 150 0.20 5.98 -8.56
C ILE A 150 0.87 6.62 -7.35
N ASP A 151 2.11 7.06 -7.53
CA ASP A 151 2.82 7.87 -6.55
C ASP A 151 3.45 9.08 -7.25
N ALA A 152 3.61 10.19 -6.53
CA ALA A 152 4.17 11.41 -7.08
C ALA A 152 5.29 11.94 -6.17
N GLY A 153 6.46 12.13 -6.77
CA GLY A 153 7.53 12.96 -6.23
C GLY A 153 7.34 14.43 -6.60
N LYS A 154 8.39 15.23 -6.40
CA LYS A 154 8.37 16.66 -6.76
C LYS A 154 8.37 16.88 -8.27
N GLU A 155 9.17 16.10 -8.99
CA GLU A 155 9.42 16.26 -10.44
C GLU A 155 9.07 14.99 -11.24
N GLU A 156 8.91 13.86 -10.54
CA GLU A 156 8.64 12.56 -11.13
C GLU A 156 7.28 12.05 -10.64
N VAL A 157 6.62 11.28 -11.49
CA VAL A 157 5.44 10.51 -11.11
C VAL A 157 5.66 9.06 -11.51
N TYR A 158 5.18 8.15 -10.66
CA TYR A 158 5.39 6.72 -10.75
C TYR A 158 4.06 6.01 -10.93
N LEU A 159 3.97 5.14 -11.92
CA LEU A 159 2.82 4.27 -12.15
C LEU A 159 3.21 2.82 -11.85
N GLY A 160 2.51 2.21 -10.90
CA GLY A 160 2.50 0.77 -10.70
C GLY A 160 1.39 0.16 -11.52
N LEU A 161 1.72 -0.77 -12.40
CA LEU A 161 0.79 -1.56 -13.19
C LEU A 161 0.85 -3.00 -12.70
N CYS A 162 -0.18 -3.43 -11.98
CA CYS A 162 -0.13 -4.58 -11.10
C CYS A 162 -1.10 -5.69 -11.54
N TRP A 163 -0.76 -6.95 -11.24
CA TRP A 163 -1.59 -8.12 -11.55
C TRP A 163 -1.46 -9.22 -10.49
N GLY A 164 -2.41 -10.15 -10.50
CA GLY A 164 -2.43 -11.32 -9.61
C GLY A 164 -3.02 -11.02 -8.24
N ASN A 165 -2.35 -11.43 -7.18
CA ASN A 165 -2.80 -11.30 -5.79
C ASN A 165 -2.31 -9.96 -5.17
N PRO A 166 -3.21 -9.04 -4.76
CA PRO A 166 -2.82 -7.77 -4.14
C PRO A 166 -2.04 -7.93 -2.82
N LYS A 167 -2.07 -9.10 -2.18
CA LYS A 167 -1.27 -9.38 -0.98
C LYS A 167 0.20 -9.65 -1.30
N GLU A 168 0.49 -10.13 -2.50
CA GLU A 168 1.76 -10.79 -2.81
C GLU A 168 2.50 -10.20 -4.02
N TYR A 169 1.85 -9.34 -4.81
CA TYR A 169 2.39 -8.76 -6.05
C TYR A 169 3.77 -8.08 -5.90
N ILE A 170 4.08 -7.56 -4.70
CA ILE A 170 5.37 -6.94 -4.39
C ILE A 170 6.53 -7.95 -4.27
N TYR A 171 6.23 -9.23 -4.06
CA TYR A 171 7.24 -10.25 -3.80
C TYR A 171 7.73 -10.92 -5.08
N LYS A 172 9.05 -11.07 -5.21
CA LYS A 172 9.69 -11.72 -6.37
C LYS A 172 9.23 -13.17 -6.57
N TRP A 173 8.95 -13.90 -5.49
CA TRP A 173 8.56 -15.31 -5.56
C TRP A 173 7.16 -15.51 -6.14
N ALA A 174 6.31 -14.47 -6.13
CA ALA A 174 4.96 -14.56 -6.66
C ALA A 174 4.90 -14.40 -8.18
N LYS A 175 6.03 -14.09 -8.83
CA LYS A 175 6.12 -13.99 -10.29
C LYS A 175 6.22 -15.40 -10.92
N PRO A 176 5.54 -15.64 -12.06
CA PRO A 176 4.79 -14.67 -12.87
C PRO A 176 3.31 -14.45 -12.47
N GLU A 177 2.76 -15.25 -11.56
CA GLU A 177 1.32 -15.27 -11.24
C GLU A 177 0.82 -13.95 -10.63
N SER A 178 1.67 -13.24 -9.88
CA SER A 178 1.43 -11.91 -9.34
C SER A 178 2.67 -11.03 -9.49
N GLY A 179 2.46 -9.76 -9.78
CA GLY A 179 3.57 -8.84 -10.00
C GLY A 179 3.13 -7.42 -10.30
N PHE A 180 4.12 -6.60 -10.61
CA PHE A 180 3.92 -5.27 -11.13
C PHE A 180 5.04 -4.85 -12.08
N HIS A 181 4.69 -3.94 -12.97
CA HIS A 181 5.59 -3.07 -13.70
C HIS A 181 5.56 -1.69 -13.07
N ARG A 182 6.73 -1.08 -12.88
CA ARG A 182 6.82 0.30 -12.41
C ARG A 182 7.36 1.17 -13.52
N ILE A 183 6.56 2.16 -13.89
CA ILE A 183 6.85 3.15 -14.91
C ILE A 183 7.10 4.49 -14.24
N ILE A 184 8.06 5.23 -14.76
CA ILE A 184 8.49 6.51 -14.24
C ILE A 184 8.34 7.52 -15.36
N ALA A 185 7.57 8.57 -15.12
CA ALA A 185 7.47 9.70 -16.04
C ALA A 185 8.32 10.86 -15.51
N ALA A 186 9.24 11.32 -16.34
CA ALA A 186 10.17 12.40 -16.01
C ALA A 186 10.48 13.25 -17.26
N GLU A 187 10.84 14.52 -17.04
CA GLU A 187 11.25 15.42 -18.14
C GLU A 187 12.62 15.02 -18.72
N ASN A 188 13.52 14.51 -17.86
CA ASN A 188 14.86 14.07 -18.18
C ASN A 188 15.12 12.64 -17.67
N THR A 189 16.38 12.20 -17.65
CA THR A 189 16.76 10.91 -17.06
C THR A 189 16.29 10.84 -15.60
N PRO A 190 15.51 9.82 -15.22
CA PRO A 190 14.97 9.72 -13.87
C PRO A 190 16.07 9.62 -12.81
N SER A 191 15.89 10.30 -11.67
CA SER A 191 16.80 10.33 -10.52
C SER A 191 17.10 8.92 -9.98
N THR A 192 18.25 8.67 -9.38
CA THR A 192 18.62 7.33 -8.87
C THR A 192 17.90 6.93 -7.57
N ILE A 193 16.86 7.67 -7.15
CA ILE A 193 16.15 7.41 -5.90
C ILE A 193 15.28 6.17 -6.08
N ASN A 194 15.59 5.10 -5.33
CA ASN A 194 14.67 4.00 -5.09
C ASN A 194 13.69 4.46 -4.00
N ILE A 195 12.45 4.76 -4.39
CA ILE A 195 11.33 5.00 -3.46
C ILE A 195 10.59 3.70 -3.23
#